data_AF-A0AAV9CHV9-F1
#
_entry.id   AF-A0AAV9CHV9-F1
#
_cell.length_a   1.000
_cell.length_b   1.000
_cell.length_c   1.000
_cell.angle_alpha   90.00
_cell.angle_beta   90.00
_cell.angle_gamma   90.00
#
_symmetry.space_group_name_H-M   'P 1'
#
loop_
_entity.id
_entity.type
_entity.pdbx_description
1 polymer ?
#
loop_
_entity_poly.entity_id
_entity_poly.type
_entity_poly.pdbx_seq_one_letter_code
_entity_poly.pdbx_strand_id
1 'polypeptide(L)'
;MDLILSSLKVSNVSEVTQSKEGVAESKGNAKVVKEMMLVRVVDSKERDEEVEQQKYFQLKDTSGGPKYSVETGRRDGRSSDSSAAVNLPVADDSVSVLKNKFLEKGLSDKDLVLLTGAHTIGTTACFFVTGRLYDPSGPDPTINPTFLPELKSRCPKGGQNNVRLSLDHDSDQTFDTSLYSNIRDGFGVIKSDAVLYSDPSTRGIIDEYIASSTSMVGPVFEQDFAESMVRMGRLGEGSAGEIRRASLIYLSIAMYYDHLKQLSPETLK
;
A
#
# COMPACT_ATOMS: atom_id res chain seq x y z
N MET A 1 -6.45 -4.56 -0.08
CA MET A 1 -6.05 -3.89 -1.33
C MET A 1 -5.73 -2.43 -1.12
N ASP A 2 -6.60 -1.60 -0.53
CA ASP A 2 -6.26 -0.16 -0.38
C ASP A 2 -5.17 0.15 0.63
N LEU A 3 -5.00 -0.60 1.73
CA LEU A 3 -3.83 -0.39 2.61
C LEU A 3 -2.52 -0.79 1.91
N ILE A 4 -2.50 -1.95 1.26
CA ILE A 4 -1.36 -2.48 0.49
C ILE A 4 -1.00 -1.56 -0.69
N LEU A 5 -2.01 -1.08 -1.44
CA LEU A 5 -1.83 -0.12 -2.53
C LEU A 5 -1.56 1.31 -2.04
N SER A 6 -2.02 1.68 -0.85
CA SER A 6 -1.72 2.97 -0.22
C SER A 6 -0.27 2.99 0.25
N SER A 7 0.26 1.93 0.86
CA SER A 7 1.69 1.83 1.20
C SER A 7 2.58 1.95 -0.05
N LEU A 8 2.14 1.40 -1.20
CA LEU A 8 2.81 1.58 -2.50
C LEU A 8 2.61 2.98 -3.13
N LYS A 9 1.47 3.66 -2.88
CA LYS A 9 1.15 5.00 -3.42
C LYS A 9 1.63 6.17 -2.57
N VAL A 10 1.88 5.97 -1.28
CA VAL A 10 2.22 7.03 -0.31
C VAL A 10 3.66 7.54 -0.48
N SER A 11 4.46 6.93 -1.35
CA SER A 11 5.75 7.45 -1.83
C SER A 11 5.57 8.64 -2.82
N ASN A 12 5.01 9.74 -2.32
CA ASN A 12 4.97 11.12 -2.84
C ASN A 12 4.77 11.38 -4.36
N VAL A 13 3.57 11.88 -4.69
CA VAL A 13 3.24 12.61 -5.91
C VAL A 13 3.93 13.98 -5.91
N SER A 14 4.65 14.33 -6.98
CA SER A 14 4.96 15.73 -7.29
C SER A 14 4.36 16.10 -8.64
N GLU A 15 3.62 17.19 -8.65
CA GLU A 15 3.04 17.83 -9.85
C GLU A 15 4.13 18.27 -10.82
N VAL A 16 3.82 18.12 -12.10
CA VAL A 16 4.59 18.65 -13.23
C VAL A 16 4.39 20.17 -13.27
N THR A 17 5.47 20.93 -13.09
CA THR A 17 5.54 22.30 -13.62
C THR A 17 6.50 22.32 -14.80
N GLN A 18 5.97 22.78 -15.94
CA GLN A 18 6.67 23.02 -17.18
C GLN A 18 7.35 24.39 -17.09
N SER A 19 8.67 24.49 -17.23
CA SER A 19 9.31 25.79 -17.47
C SER A 19 10.57 25.70 -18.33
N LYS A 20 10.62 26.59 -19.32
CA LYS A 20 11.72 26.85 -20.27
C LYS A 20 12.95 27.46 -19.57
N GLU A 21 14.09 27.29 -20.25
CA GLU A 21 15.44 27.89 -20.15
C GLU A 21 15.77 28.97 -19.07
N GLY A 22 16.96 28.86 -18.46
CA GLY A 22 17.80 30.02 -18.06
C GLY A 22 18.47 30.04 -16.67
N VAL A 23 19.77 29.71 -16.62
CA VAL A 23 20.91 30.31 -15.84
C VAL A 23 20.86 30.54 -14.29
N ALA A 24 21.94 30.07 -13.65
CA ALA A 24 22.65 30.50 -12.40
C ALA A 24 22.22 30.06 -10.97
N GLU A 25 23.04 29.15 -10.42
CA GLU A 25 23.80 29.19 -9.14
C GLU A 25 23.16 29.69 -7.81
N SER A 26 22.96 28.80 -6.83
CA SER A 26 23.74 28.75 -5.57
C SER A 26 23.15 27.83 -4.47
N LYS A 27 24.09 27.15 -3.80
CA LYS A 27 24.15 26.35 -2.55
C LYS A 27 22.93 26.24 -1.60
N GLY A 28 22.66 25.01 -1.15
CA GLY A 28 21.96 24.70 0.11
C GLY A 28 21.57 23.22 0.25
N ASN A 29 22.02 22.56 1.32
CA ASN A 29 21.79 21.15 1.62
C ASN A 29 20.30 20.74 1.67
N ALA A 30 19.86 19.84 0.79
CA ALA A 30 18.80 18.84 1.00
C ALA A 30 18.57 18.05 -0.30
N LYS A 31 19.39 17.01 -0.56
CA LYS A 31 19.13 16.04 -1.63
C LYS A 31 18.38 14.85 -1.01
N VAL A 32 17.09 15.03 -0.76
CA VAL A 32 16.22 13.94 -0.25
C VAL A 32 15.49 13.31 -1.44
N VAL A 33 15.82 12.04 -1.62
CA VAL A 33 15.24 10.96 -2.44
C VAL A 33 13.96 11.30 -3.21
N LYS A 34 14.09 11.30 -4.53
CA LYS A 34 13.01 11.36 -5.52
C LYS A 34 13.05 10.06 -6.31
N GLU A 35 12.09 9.17 -6.09
CA GLU A 35 11.57 8.26 -7.12
C GLU A 35 10.30 7.57 -6.60
N MET A 36 9.19 7.81 -7.29
CA MET A 36 7.88 7.21 -7.06
C MET A 36 7.68 6.10 -8.09
N MET A 37 7.06 5.00 -7.69
CA MET A 37 6.50 3.98 -8.58
C MET A 37 5.50 4.66 -9.54
N LEU A 38 5.95 5.00 -10.76
CA LEU A 38 5.15 5.72 -11.74
C LEU A 38 4.85 4.79 -12.91
N VAL A 39 3.62 4.29 -12.98
CA VAL A 39 3.08 3.67 -14.20
C VAL A 39 2.88 4.80 -15.22
N ARG A 40 3.83 4.99 -16.14
CA ARG A 40 3.65 5.90 -17.28
C ARG A 40 2.75 5.23 -18.32
N VAL A 41 1.62 5.86 -18.64
CA VAL A 41 0.83 5.58 -19.84
C VAL A 41 1.47 6.34 -21.00
N VAL A 42 2.07 5.63 -21.96
CA VAL A 42 2.63 6.25 -23.17
C VAL A 42 1.50 6.50 -24.17
N ASP A 43 1.47 7.70 -24.77
CA ASP A 43 0.46 8.12 -25.74
C ASP A 43 0.60 7.39 -27.07
N SER A 44 -0.56 7.05 -27.62
CA SER A 44 -0.87 6.28 -28.83
C SER A 44 -0.29 6.75 -30.18
N LYS A 45 0.76 7.58 -30.22
CA LYS A 45 1.26 8.22 -31.46
C LYS A 45 2.69 7.88 -31.90
N GLU A 46 3.50 7.19 -31.11
CA GLU A 46 4.80 6.64 -31.57
C GLU A 46 4.58 5.16 -31.93
N ARG A 47 4.23 4.85 -33.18
CA ARG A 47 3.63 3.55 -33.53
C ARG A 47 4.43 2.58 -34.40
N ASP A 48 5.65 2.90 -34.84
CA ASP A 48 6.25 2.06 -35.91
C ASP A 48 7.60 1.38 -35.59
N GLU A 49 8.16 1.47 -34.38
CA GLU A 49 9.32 0.65 -33.96
C GLU A 49 9.16 -0.07 -32.60
N GLU A 50 8.05 0.14 -31.86
CA GLU A 50 7.90 -0.26 -30.44
C GLU A 50 7.03 -1.53 -30.23
N VAL A 51 6.89 -2.40 -31.24
CA VAL A 51 5.96 -3.56 -31.16
C VAL A 51 6.53 -4.75 -30.38
N GLU A 52 7.85 -4.81 -30.12
CA GLU A 52 8.46 -5.91 -29.37
C GLU A 52 8.76 -5.58 -27.89
N GLN A 53 8.82 -4.29 -27.51
CA GLN A 53 9.11 -3.86 -26.14
C GLN A 53 7.88 -3.82 -25.22
N GLN A 54 6.69 -4.09 -25.74
CA GLN A 54 5.42 -3.94 -25.00
C GLN A 54 5.13 -5.07 -24.00
N LYS A 55 6.06 -6.02 -23.80
CA LYS A 55 5.89 -7.18 -22.89
C LYS A 55 6.59 -7.07 -21.53
N TYR A 56 7.43 -6.07 -21.31
CA TYR A 56 8.20 -5.96 -20.08
C TYR A 56 8.23 -4.52 -19.58
N PHE A 57 7.18 -4.12 -18.84
CA PHE A 57 7.26 -2.91 -18.04
C PHE A 57 8.13 -3.20 -16.80
N GLN A 58 9.45 -3.09 -16.98
CA GLN A 58 10.44 -3.25 -15.92
C GLN A 58 10.51 -1.92 -15.15
N LEU A 59 9.74 -1.80 -14.07
CA LEU A 59 9.94 -0.72 -13.11
C LEU A 59 11.31 -0.92 -12.44
N LYS A 60 12.16 0.11 -12.47
CA LYS A 60 13.39 0.12 -11.69
C LYS A 60 13.01 0.35 -10.23
N ASP A 61 13.05 -0.72 -9.44
CA ASP A 61 12.82 -0.65 -8.01
C ASP A 61 14.15 -0.41 -7.27
N THR A 62 14.24 0.68 -6.52
CA THR A 62 15.41 1.02 -5.69
C THR A 62 15.35 0.39 -4.30
N SER A 63 14.22 -0.21 -3.93
CA SER A 63 14.00 -0.84 -2.63
C SER A 63 14.47 -2.29 -2.56
N GLY A 64 14.88 -2.87 -3.69
CA GLY A 64 15.39 -4.24 -3.77
C GLY A 64 14.31 -5.31 -3.98
N GLY A 65 13.06 -4.91 -4.24
CA GLY A 65 11.96 -5.85 -4.46
C GLY A 65 12.05 -6.68 -5.74
N PRO A 66 11.18 -7.71 -5.86
CA PRO A 66 11.15 -8.62 -7.00
C PRO A 66 10.85 -7.89 -8.31
N LYS A 67 11.54 -8.31 -9.37
CA LYS A 67 11.12 -8.02 -10.74
C LYS A 67 10.19 -9.11 -11.23
N TYR A 68 9.04 -8.73 -11.77
CA TYR A 68 8.09 -9.68 -12.35
C TYR A 68 7.34 -9.10 -13.54
N SER A 69 6.87 -9.99 -14.40
CA SER A 69 6.09 -9.61 -15.58
C SER A 69 4.68 -9.21 -15.17
N VAL A 70 4.31 -7.98 -15.48
CA VAL A 70 2.95 -7.48 -15.24
C VAL A 70 2.07 -7.77 -16.45
N GLU A 71 0.92 -8.37 -16.22
CA GLU A 71 -0.10 -8.53 -17.25
C GLU A 71 -0.74 -7.19 -17.60
N THR A 72 -0.77 -6.87 -18.90
CA THR A 72 -1.32 -5.64 -19.45
C THR A 72 -2.70 -5.89 -20.08
N GLY A 73 -3.38 -4.83 -20.50
CA GLY A 73 -4.68 -4.93 -21.19
C GLY A 73 -5.91 -4.60 -20.34
N ARG A 74 -5.74 -4.34 -19.03
CA ARG A 74 -6.81 -3.75 -18.21
C ARG A 74 -7.24 -2.39 -18.76
N ARG A 75 -8.55 -2.16 -18.75
CA ARG A 75 -9.15 -0.87 -19.08
C ARG A 75 -9.64 -0.16 -17.83
N ASP A 76 -9.74 1.15 -17.93
CA ASP A 76 -10.27 1.99 -16.88
C ASP A 76 -11.80 1.92 -16.79
N GLY A 77 -12.29 1.83 -15.56
CA GLY A 77 -13.71 2.02 -15.26
C GLY A 77 -14.18 3.44 -15.54
N ARG A 78 -15.45 3.57 -15.95
CA ARG A 78 -16.10 4.85 -16.32
C ARG A 78 -16.73 5.59 -15.14
N SER A 79 -16.79 4.96 -13.98
CA SER A 79 -17.39 5.50 -12.76
C SER A 79 -16.59 5.05 -11.55
N SER A 80 -16.61 5.90 -10.52
CA SER A 80 -16.12 5.53 -9.20
C SER A 80 -17.28 4.98 -8.38
N ASP A 81 -17.00 3.97 -7.55
CA ASP A 81 -17.96 3.40 -6.62
C ASP A 81 -17.38 3.47 -5.20
N SER A 82 -17.89 4.39 -4.39
CA SER A 82 -17.47 4.53 -3.00
C SER A 82 -17.98 3.38 -2.12
N SER A 83 -19.05 2.70 -2.53
CA SER A 83 -19.58 1.56 -1.78
C SER A 83 -18.63 0.36 -1.85
N ALA A 84 -17.83 0.24 -2.92
CA ALA A 84 -16.79 -0.77 -3.04
C ALA A 84 -15.70 -0.62 -1.95
N ALA A 85 -15.54 0.56 -1.36
CA ALA A 85 -14.54 0.81 -0.34
C ALA A 85 -14.82 0.07 0.99
N VAL A 86 -16.07 -0.30 1.26
CA VAL A 86 -16.45 -1.03 2.49
C VAL A 86 -15.81 -2.43 2.57
N ASN A 87 -15.48 -3.00 1.41
CA ASN A 87 -14.89 -4.34 1.30
C ASN A 87 -13.36 -4.32 1.33
N LEU A 88 -12.75 -3.15 1.54
CA LEU A 88 -11.30 -3.03 1.65
C LEU A 88 -10.84 -3.42 3.06
N PRO A 89 -9.71 -4.14 3.18
CA PRO A 89 -9.05 -4.32 4.47
C PRO A 89 -8.75 -2.98 5.13
N VAL A 90 -9.05 -2.86 6.42
CA VAL A 90 -8.73 -1.70 7.25
C VAL A 90 -7.77 -2.08 8.38
N ALA A 91 -7.08 -1.08 8.95
CA ALA A 91 -5.94 -1.30 9.83
C ALA A 91 -6.32 -2.00 11.16
N ASP A 92 -7.60 -2.00 11.52
CA ASP A 92 -8.13 -2.60 12.76
C ASP A 92 -8.91 -3.91 12.53
N ASP A 93 -8.98 -4.42 11.29
CA ASP A 93 -9.67 -5.66 10.96
C ASP A 93 -9.09 -6.86 11.75
N SER A 94 -9.96 -7.80 12.12
CA SER A 94 -9.52 -9.09 12.65
C SER A 94 -8.97 -9.97 11.53
N VAL A 95 -8.12 -10.94 11.88
CA VAL A 95 -7.58 -11.91 10.92
C VAL A 95 -8.67 -12.69 10.18
N SER A 96 -9.79 -13.00 10.83
CA SER A 96 -10.95 -13.62 10.19
C SER A 96 -11.59 -12.73 9.12
N VAL A 97 -11.71 -11.42 9.38
CA VAL A 97 -12.23 -10.45 8.40
C VAL A 97 -11.26 -10.29 7.23
N LEU A 98 -9.95 -10.22 7.51
CA LEU A 98 -8.92 -10.16 6.48
C LEU A 98 -8.97 -11.39 5.55
N LYS A 99 -9.00 -12.60 6.12
CA LYS A 99 -9.10 -13.87 5.38
C LYS A 99 -10.35 -13.89 4.51
N ASN A 100 -11.51 -13.52 5.06
CA ASN A 100 -12.76 -13.47 4.30
C ASN A 100 -12.71 -12.46 3.14
N LYS A 101 -12.21 -11.24 3.37
CA LYS A 101 -12.09 -10.21 2.31
C LYS A 101 -11.16 -10.66 1.17
N PHE A 102 -10.08 -11.38 1.47
CA PHE A 102 -9.19 -11.94 0.45
C PHE A 102 -9.84 -13.12 -0.28
N LEU A 103 -10.48 -14.02 0.47
CA LEU A 103 -11.17 -15.19 -0.09
C LEU A 103 -12.31 -14.80 -1.03
N GLU A 104 -13.07 -13.76 -0.71
CA GLU A 104 -14.11 -13.19 -1.58
C GLU A 104 -13.57 -12.66 -2.91
N LYS A 105 -12.26 -12.35 -2.97
CA LYS A 105 -11.56 -11.99 -4.21
C LYS A 105 -10.86 -13.19 -4.85
N GLY A 106 -11.03 -14.40 -4.33
CA GLY A 106 -10.34 -15.60 -4.82
C GLY A 106 -8.85 -15.63 -4.46
N LEU A 107 -8.43 -14.88 -3.45
CA LEU A 107 -7.08 -14.88 -2.91
C LEU A 107 -7.01 -15.76 -1.64
N SER A 108 -5.93 -16.52 -1.51
CA SER A 108 -5.71 -17.45 -0.40
C SER A 108 -5.17 -16.75 0.86
N ASP A 109 -5.13 -17.47 1.98
CA ASP A 109 -4.41 -17.04 3.20
C ASP A 109 -2.93 -16.75 2.91
N LYS A 110 -2.31 -17.49 1.98
CA LYS A 110 -0.93 -17.26 1.54
C LYS A 110 -0.81 -15.94 0.78
N ASP A 111 -1.76 -15.62 -0.09
CA ASP A 111 -1.81 -14.31 -0.75
C ASP A 111 -2.03 -13.17 0.25
N LEU A 112 -2.85 -13.38 1.29
CA LEU A 112 -3.01 -12.41 2.37
C LEU A 112 -1.69 -12.09 3.07
N VAL A 113 -0.95 -13.12 3.50
CA VAL A 113 0.35 -12.92 4.19
C VAL A 113 1.35 -12.25 3.25
N LEU A 114 1.51 -12.78 2.03
CA LEU A 114 2.45 -12.25 1.05
C LEU A 114 2.16 -10.80 0.70
N LEU A 115 0.91 -10.47 0.35
CA LEU A 115 0.57 -9.11 -0.04
C LEU A 115 0.63 -8.12 1.14
N THR A 116 0.44 -8.59 2.38
CA THR A 116 0.74 -7.81 3.59
C THR A 116 2.24 -7.52 3.72
N GLY A 117 3.09 -8.43 3.23
CA GLY A 117 4.54 -8.23 3.07
C GLY A 117 4.94 -6.92 2.38
N ALA A 118 4.06 -6.30 1.58
CA ALA A 118 4.30 -4.97 1.02
C ALA A 118 4.50 -3.87 2.09
N HIS A 119 4.04 -4.08 3.32
CA HIS A 119 4.25 -3.18 4.44
C HIS A 119 5.69 -3.19 4.98
N THR A 120 6.57 -4.04 4.44
CA THR A 120 8.02 -3.97 4.71
C THR A 120 8.62 -2.63 4.25
N ILE A 121 7.96 -1.92 3.33
CA ILE A 121 8.33 -0.55 2.95
C ILE A 121 7.22 0.43 3.30
N GLY A 122 7.63 1.63 3.68
CA GLY A 122 6.75 2.79 3.78
C GLY A 122 6.26 3.07 5.20
N THR A 123 5.26 3.95 5.28
CA THR A 123 4.83 4.53 6.55
C THR A 123 3.32 4.51 6.72
N THR A 124 2.89 4.43 7.98
CA THR A 124 1.52 4.66 8.42
C THR A 124 1.41 5.94 9.22
N ALA A 125 0.19 6.46 9.36
CA ALA A 125 -0.11 7.61 10.21
C ALA A 125 -0.59 7.15 11.59
N CYS A 126 -0.30 7.93 12.65
CA CYS A 126 -0.78 7.65 14.00
C CYS A 126 -2.28 7.37 14.07
N PHE A 127 -3.09 7.97 13.19
CA PHE A 127 -4.51 7.67 13.04
C PHE A 127 -4.85 6.17 13.00
N PHE A 128 -4.03 5.36 12.31
CA PHE A 128 -4.23 3.91 12.16
C PHE A 128 -3.60 3.08 13.30
N VAL A 129 -2.93 3.74 14.26
CA VAL A 129 -2.20 3.09 15.36
C VAL A 129 -2.85 3.42 16.71
N THR A 130 -3.45 4.60 16.86
CA THR A 130 -3.99 5.05 18.15
C THR A 130 -5.07 4.15 18.73
N GLY A 131 -5.88 3.49 17.88
CA GLY A 131 -6.94 2.59 18.32
C GLY A 131 -6.41 1.44 19.18
N ARG A 132 -5.30 0.83 18.77
CA ARG A 132 -4.67 -0.27 19.52
C ARG A 132 -3.80 0.19 20.69
N LEU A 133 -3.40 1.46 20.77
CA LEU A 133 -2.62 1.99 21.90
C LEU A 133 -3.48 2.43 23.09
N TYR A 134 -4.71 2.86 22.83
CA TYR A 134 -5.55 3.59 23.79
C TYR A 134 -7.00 3.13 23.85
N ASP A 135 -7.27 1.86 23.52
CA ASP A 135 -8.59 1.26 23.74
C ASP A 135 -9.00 1.37 25.22
N PRO A 136 -10.28 1.60 25.54
CA PRO A 136 -10.77 1.66 26.92
C PRO A 136 -10.44 0.42 27.76
N SER A 137 -10.33 -0.75 27.13
CA SER A 137 -9.98 -2.02 27.77
C SER A 137 -8.47 -2.16 28.02
N GLY A 138 -7.67 -1.20 27.58
CA GLY A 138 -6.21 -1.19 27.66
C GLY A 138 -5.55 -1.36 26.28
N PRO A 139 -4.22 -1.16 26.20
CA PRO A 139 -3.47 -1.38 24.96
C PRO A 139 -3.62 -2.82 24.46
N ASP A 140 -3.57 -2.98 23.14
CA ASP A 140 -3.59 -4.27 22.47
C ASP A 140 -2.49 -5.20 23.04
N PRO A 141 -2.86 -6.37 23.60
CA PRO A 141 -1.93 -7.26 24.28
C PRO A 141 -0.94 -7.95 23.33
N THR A 142 -1.14 -7.85 22.01
CA THR A 142 -0.19 -8.37 21.01
C THR A 142 1.03 -7.46 20.83
N ILE A 143 1.01 -6.23 21.37
CA ILE A 143 2.14 -5.31 21.29
C ILE A 143 3.22 -5.73 22.29
N ASN A 144 4.46 -5.83 21.80
CA ASN A 144 5.60 -6.13 22.66
C ASN A 144 5.73 -5.08 23.79
N PRO A 145 5.89 -5.48 25.07
CA PRO A 145 6.01 -4.55 26.19
C PRO A 145 7.13 -3.52 26.07
N THR A 146 8.22 -3.83 25.37
CA THR A 146 9.32 -2.89 25.12
C THR A 146 9.00 -1.91 23.99
N PHE A 147 8.17 -2.33 23.03
CA PHE A 147 7.75 -1.51 21.88
C PHE A 147 6.60 -0.56 22.21
N LEU A 148 5.69 -0.97 23.10
CA LEU A 148 4.55 -0.14 23.52
C LEU A 148 4.91 1.29 23.97
N PRO A 149 5.92 1.52 24.85
CA PRO A 149 6.31 2.89 25.21
C PRO A 149 6.86 3.68 24.02
N GLU A 150 7.54 3.04 23.08
CA GLU A 150 8.02 3.70 21.86
C GLU A 150 6.85 4.17 20.98
N LEU A 151 5.89 3.27 20.70
CA LEU A 151 4.70 3.62 19.92
C LEU A 151 3.90 4.76 20.58
N LYS A 152 3.74 4.73 21.92
CA LYS A 152 3.07 5.81 22.67
C LYS A 152 3.82 7.13 22.64
N SER A 153 5.15 7.09 22.58
CA SER A 153 5.98 8.30 22.45
C SER A 153 5.79 8.95 21.07
N ARG A 154 5.77 8.13 20.00
CA ARG A 154 5.55 8.60 18.63
C ARG A 154 4.10 9.02 18.36
N CYS A 155 3.14 8.32 18.95
CA CYS A 155 1.71 8.57 18.82
C CYS A 155 1.06 8.82 20.19
N PRO A 156 1.29 9.98 20.83
CA PRO A 156 0.72 10.27 22.14
C PRO A 156 -0.80 10.40 22.10
N LYS A 157 -1.48 10.11 23.21
CA LYS A 157 -2.93 10.27 23.35
C LYS A 157 -3.31 11.75 23.17
N GLY A 158 -4.18 12.04 22.20
CA GLY A 158 -4.52 13.41 21.82
C GLY A 158 -3.45 14.15 21.03
N GLY A 159 -2.43 13.43 20.52
CA GLY A 159 -1.41 13.96 19.63
C GLY A 159 -1.91 14.19 18.20
N GLN A 160 -0.96 14.50 17.31
CA GLN A 160 -1.25 14.71 15.89
C GLN A 160 -1.48 13.39 15.16
N ASN A 161 -2.64 13.25 14.50
CA ASN A 161 -3.04 12.02 13.82
C ASN A 161 -2.20 11.69 12.57
N ASN A 162 -1.56 12.68 11.96
CA ASN A 162 -0.84 12.55 10.69
C ASN A 162 0.67 12.30 10.84
N VAL A 163 1.18 12.22 12.08
CA VAL A 163 2.58 11.83 12.34
C VAL A 163 2.83 10.46 11.72
N ARG A 164 3.97 10.32 11.03
CA ARG A 164 4.32 9.12 10.26
C ARG A 164 5.22 8.19 11.07
N LEU A 165 4.97 6.90 10.94
CA LEU A 165 5.76 5.80 11.50
C LEU A 165 6.03 4.80 10.40
N SER A 166 7.25 4.30 10.33
CA SER A 166 7.59 3.16 9.50
C SER A 166 6.68 1.98 9.85
N LEU A 167 6.14 1.29 8.84
CA LEU A 167 5.32 0.09 9.06
C LEU A 167 6.19 -1.11 9.46
N ASP A 168 7.42 -1.15 8.94
CA ASP A 168 8.45 -2.10 9.30
C ASP A 168 9.43 -1.44 10.27
N HIS A 169 9.55 -2.00 11.48
CA HIS A 169 10.39 -1.44 12.52
C HIS A 169 11.86 -1.66 12.14
N ASP A 170 12.63 -0.58 12.08
CA ASP A 170 14.05 -0.53 11.72
C ASP A 170 14.41 -0.93 10.26
N SER A 171 13.44 -1.18 9.38
CA SER A 171 13.70 -1.51 7.96
C SER A 171 12.64 -0.94 7.00
N ASP A 172 12.57 0.38 6.82
CA ASP A 172 11.44 1.00 6.10
C ASP A 172 11.66 1.30 4.61
N GLN A 173 12.83 0.93 4.10
CA GLN A 173 13.32 1.26 2.76
C GLN A 173 13.76 0.04 1.95
N THR A 174 13.80 -1.14 2.57
CA THR A 174 14.25 -2.38 1.94
C THR A 174 13.06 -3.31 1.79
N PHE A 175 12.92 -3.92 0.61
CA PHE A 175 11.94 -4.98 0.42
C PHE A 175 12.52 -6.29 0.94
N ASP A 176 12.13 -6.71 2.14
CA ASP A 176 12.62 -7.95 2.75
C ASP A 176 11.56 -8.62 3.65
N THR A 177 11.97 -9.63 4.43
CA THR A 177 11.10 -10.38 5.34
C THR A 177 11.13 -9.88 6.79
N SER A 178 11.75 -8.73 7.07
CA SER A 178 11.88 -8.20 8.43
C SER A 178 10.53 -7.84 9.05
N LEU A 179 9.56 -7.37 8.25
CA LEU A 179 8.16 -7.22 8.66
C LEU A 179 7.61 -8.47 9.36
N TYR A 180 7.88 -9.67 8.83
CA TYR A 180 7.38 -10.93 9.40
C TYR A 180 8.02 -11.22 10.76
N SER A 181 9.33 -10.96 10.90
CA SER A 181 10.02 -11.08 12.19
C SER A 181 9.45 -10.08 13.20
N ASN A 182 9.19 -8.84 12.75
CA ASN A 182 8.55 -7.81 13.56
C ASN A 182 7.13 -8.22 14.00
N ILE A 183 6.31 -8.79 13.12
CA ILE A 183 4.98 -9.31 13.47
C ILE A 183 5.08 -10.43 14.52
N ARG A 184 5.97 -11.42 14.32
CA ARG A 184 6.20 -12.52 15.27
C ARG A 184 6.60 -12.01 16.65
N ASP A 185 7.50 -11.04 16.70
CA ASP A 185 8.11 -10.56 17.95
C ASP A 185 7.28 -9.48 18.66
N GLY A 186 6.08 -9.16 18.13
CA GLY A 186 5.14 -8.18 18.71
C GLY A 186 5.45 -6.72 18.34
N PHE A 187 6.26 -6.50 17.32
CA PHE A 187 6.65 -5.20 16.76
C PHE A 187 5.80 -4.76 15.55
N GLY A 188 4.79 -5.54 15.14
CA GLY A 188 3.85 -5.11 14.10
C GLY A 188 3.16 -3.80 14.50
N VAL A 189 3.19 -2.78 13.62
CA VAL A 189 2.78 -1.40 13.95
C VAL A 189 1.26 -1.21 13.92
N ILE A 190 0.60 -1.68 12.87
CA ILE A 190 -0.86 -1.67 12.76
C ILE A 190 -1.46 -3.00 13.19
N LYS A 191 -2.72 -2.98 13.64
CA LYS A 191 -3.37 -4.15 14.22
C LYS A 191 -3.58 -5.25 13.19
N SER A 192 -3.97 -4.92 11.97
CA SER A 192 -4.18 -5.87 10.87
C SER A 192 -2.97 -6.75 10.58
N ASP A 193 -1.76 -6.21 10.77
CA ASP A 193 -0.53 -6.95 10.56
C ASP A 193 -0.23 -7.84 11.77
N ALA A 194 -0.34 -7.29 12.98
CA ALA A 194 -0.10 -8.02 14.22
C ALA A 194 -1.03 -9.23 14.40
N VAL A 195 -2.31 -9.12 14.01
CA VAL A 195 -3.27 -10.23 14.14
C VAL A 195 -2.99 -11.41 13.22
N LEU A 196 -2.15 -11.25 12.17
CA LEU A 196 -1.76 -12.38 11.32
C LEU A 196 -1.00 -13.45 12.11
N TYR A 197 -0.27 -13.09 13.16
CA TYR A 197 0.40 -14.08 14.01
C TYR A 197 -0.56 -14.82 14.94
N SER A 198 -1.78 -14.32 15.15
CA SER A 198 -2.75 -14.92 16.07
C SER A 198 -3.48 -16.14 15.49
N ASP A 199 -3.63 -16.23 14.17
CA ASP A 199 -4.29 -17.35 13.49
C ASP A 199 -3.27 -18.43 13.06
N PRO A 200 -3.52 -19.73 13.31
CA PRO A 200 -2.56 -20.79 13.00
C PRO A 200 -2.19 -20.91 11.51
N SER A 201 -3.10 -20.62 10.57
CA SER A 201 -2.80 -20.76 9.14
C SER A 201 -1.85 -19.67 8.67
N THR A 202 -2.12 -18.41 9.01
CA THR A 202 -1.27 -17.28 8.65
C THR A 202 0.04 -17.30 9.41
N ARG A 203 0.04 -17.72 10.69
CA ARG A 203 1.26 -17.90 11.49
C ARG A 203 2.23 -18.90 10.87
N GLY A 204 1.74 -20.06 10.43
CA GLY A 204 2.58 -21.07 9.79
C GLY A 204 3.26 -20.56 8.52
N ILE A 205 2.56 -19.73 7.73
CA ILE A 205 3.11 -19.11 6.52
C ILE A 205 4.16 -18.05 6.88
N ILE A 206 3.91 -17.21 7.90
CA ILE A 206 4.89 -16.23 8.40
C ILE A 206 6.17 -16.95 8.86
N ASP A 207 6.03 -17.98 9.68
CA ASP A 207 7.16 -18.75 10.20
C ASP A 207 7.97 -19.42 9.07
N GLU A 208 7.29 -19.87 8.00
CA GLU A 208 7.92 -20.44 6.81
C GLU A 208 8.83 -19.42 6.09
N TYR A 209 8.35 -18.19 5.85
CA TYR A 209 9.15 -17.15 5.20
C TYR A 209 10.26 -16.60 6.09
N ILE A 210 10.05 -16.54 7.41
CA ILE A 210 11.13 -16.22 8.35
C ILE A 210 12.23 -17.29 8.26
N ALA A 211 11.85 -18.57 8.32
CA ALA A 211 12.82 -19.66 8.25
C ALA A 211 13.55 -19.70 6.90
N SER A 212 12.84 -19.47 5.79
CA SER A 212 13.44 -19.53 4.46
C SER A 212 14.38 -18.36 4.15
N SER A 213 14.23 -17.21 4.82
CA SER A 213 15.12 -16.04 4.65
C SER A 213 16.62 -16.34 4.89
N THR A 214 16.91 -17.39 5.68
CA THR A 214 18.28 -17.83 5.99
C THR A 214 18.65 -19.17 5.36
N SER A 215 17.73 -19.79 4.62
CA SER A 215 17.87 -21.13 4.03
C SER A 215 18.08 -21.05 2.53
N MET A 216 18.86 -21.99 1.98
CA MET A 216 18.95 -22.19 0.52
C MET A 216 17.79 -23.05 -0.03
N VAL A 217 16.97 -23.61 0.85
CA VAL A 217 15.84 -24.50 0.53
C VAL A 217 14.58 -23.98 1.24
N GLY A 218 13.54 -23.67 0.48
CA GLY A 218 12.28 -23.13 0.98
C GLY A 218 11.62 -22.19 -0.03
N PRO A 219 10.45 -21.61 0.29
CA PRO A 219 9.84 -20.59 -0.56
C PRO A 219 10.70 -19.31 -0.57
N VAL A 220 10.71 -18.64 -1.72
CA VAL A 220 11.41 -17.36 -1.90
C VAL A 220 10.36 -16.25 -1.81
N PHE A 221 10.46 -15.41 -0.78
CA PHE A 221 9.47 -14.38 -0.48
C PHE A 221 9.18 -13.48 -1.68
N GLU A 222 10.22 -12.97 -2.33
CA GLU A 222 10.14 -12.04 -3.45
C GLU A 222 9.44 -12.70 -4.65
N GLN A 223 9.74 -13.98 -4.92
CA GLN A 223 9.10 -14.71 -6.01
C GLN A 223 7.60 -14.94 -5.72
N ASP A 224 7.28 -15.45 -4.54
CA ASP A 224 5.89 -15.75 -4.18
C ASP A 224 5.05 -14.46 -4.04
N PHE A 225 5.67 -13.37 -3.57
CA PHE A 225 5.09 -12.04 -3.55
C PHE A 225 4.73 -11.58 -4.96
N ALA A 226 5.65 -11.68 -5.90
CA ALA A 226 5.42 -11.34 -7.30
C ALA A 226 4.25 -12.15 -7.91
N GLU A 227 4.19 -13.45 -7.62
CA GLU A 227 3.07 -14.28 -8.08
C GLU A 227 1.73 -13.85 -7.47
N SER A 228 1.73 -13.47 -6.18
CA SER A 228 0.55 -12.93 -5.50
C SER A 228 0.12 -11.58 -6.08
N MET A 229 1.08 -10.72 -6.45
CA MET A 229 0.82 -9.46 -7.14
C MET A 229 0.20 -9.69 -8.53
N VAL A 230 0.65 -10.70 -9.28
CA VAL A 230 0.04 -11.09 -10.56
C VAL A 230 -1.39 -11.61 -10.34
N ARG A 231 -1.62 -12.47 -9.34
CA ARG A 231 -2.98 -12.94 -8.99
C ARG A 231 -3.90 -11.79 -8.60
N MET A 232 -3.45 -10.87 -7.75
CA MET A 232 -4.20 -9.65 -7.38
C MET A 232 -4.43 -8.74 -8.60
N GLY A 233 -3.48 -8.66 -9.51
CA GLY A 233 -3.58 -7.90 -10.75
C GLY A 233 -4.61 -8.46 -11.75
N ARG A 234 -5.10 -9.69 -11.57
CA ARG A 234 -6.15 -10.31 -12.38
C ARG A 234 -7.56 -10.05 -11.85
N LEU A 235 -7.70 -9.40 -10.69
CA LEU A 235 -8.99 -9.07 -10.13
C LEU A 235 -9.71 -7.99 -10.97
N GLY A 236 -11.01 -8.18 -11.21
CA GLY A 236 -11.87 -7.25 -11.94
C GLY A 236 -12.28 -7.71 -13.34
N GLU A 237 -13.22 -7.00 -13.95
CA GLU A 237 -13.71 -7.30 -15.30
C GLU A 237 -12.75 -6.72 -16.35
N GLY A 238 -12.04 -7.60 -17.09
CA GLY A 238 -10.88 -7.21 -17.89
C GLY A 238 -11.14 -6.23 -19.04
N SER A 239 -12.19 -6.43 -19.85
CA SER A 239 -12.34 -5.78 -21.16
C SER A 239 -13.40 -4.67 -21.23
N ALA A 240 -14.25 -4.53 -20.21
CA ALA A 240 -15.22 -3.46 -20.13
C ALA A 240 -14.55 -2.19 -19.61
N GLY A 241 -14.62 -1.10 -20.39
CA GLY A 241 -14.01 0.19 -20.01
C GLY A 241 -13.34 0.89 -21.17
N GLU A 242 -12.51 1.88 -20.84
CA GLU A 242 -11.78 2.72 -21.80
C GLU A 242 -10.29 2.85 -21.46
N ILE A 243 -9.50 3.42 -22.35
CA ILE A 243 -8.12 3.83 -22.06
C ILE A 243 -8.19 5.30 -21.70
N ARG A 244 -8.13 5.68 -20.41
CA ARG A 244 -8.17 7.10 -20.03
C ARG A 244 -6.85 7.77 -20.36
N ARG A 245 -6.94 8.90 -21.09
CA ARG A 245 -5.78 9.76 -21.39
C ARG A 245 -5.32 10.59 -20.19
N ALA A 246 -6.20 10.77 -19.19
CA ALA A 246 -5.88 11.45 -17.95
C ALA A 246 -6.63 10.80 -16.77
N SER A 247 -5.88 10.33 -15.78
CA SER A 247 -6.40 9.60 -14.62
C SER A 247 -7.10 10.50 -13.57
N LEU A 248 -7.12 11.82 -13.77
CA LEU A 248 -7.67 12.81 -12.81
C LEU A 248 -9.07 13.36 -13.19
N ILE A 249 -9.63 13.00 -14.34
CA ILE A 249 -10.82 13.71 -14.86
C ILE A 249 -12.14 13.35 -14.16
N TYR A 250 -12.23 12.21 -13.46
CA TYR A 250 -13.51 11.76 -12.89
C TYR A 250 -13.77 12.12 -11.42
N LEU A 251 -12.77 12.64 -10.69
CA LEU A 251 -12.91 12.97 -9.27
C LEU A 251 -13.28 14.43 -8.99
N SER A 252 -13.06 15.35 -9.93
CA SER A 252 -13.24 16.79 -9.68
C SER A 252 -14.68 17.29 -9.88
N ILE A 253 -15.52 16.59 -10.66
CA ILE A 253 -16.91 17.03 -10.90
C ILE A 253 -17.89 16.38 -9.92
N ALA A 254 -17.71 15.10 -9.57
CA ALA A 254 -18.65 14.41 -8.68
C ALA A 254 -18.61 14.95 -7.23
N MET A 255 -17.42 15.25 -6.69
CA MET A 255 -17.32 15.79 -5.32
C MET A 255 -17.77 17.24 -5.21
N TYR A 256 -17.64 18.03 -6.28
CA TYR A 256 -18.07 19.43 -6.28
C TYR A 256 -19.60 19.57 -6.30
N TYR A 257 -20.31 18.66 -6.97
CA TYR A 257 -21.79 18.71 -7.03
C TYR A 257 -22.48 18.11 -5.80
N ASP A 258 -21.88 17.13 -5.10
CA ASP A 258 -22.47 16.59 -3.86
C ASP A 258 -22.27 17.52 -2.66
N HIS A 259 -21.19 18.31 -2.63
CA HIS A 259 -21.01 19.31 -1.57
C HIS A 259 -22.00 20.48 -1.68
N LEU A 260 -22.43 20.82 -2.89
CA LEU A 260 -23.43 21.86 -3.14
C LEU A 260 -24.88 21.41 -2.90
N LYS A 261 -25.16 20.11 -2.79
CA LYS A 261 -26.51 19.57 -2.49
C LYS A 261 -26.75 19.31 -1.00
N GLN A 262 -25.70 19.32 -0.17
CA GLN A 262 -25.85 19.27 1.30
C GLN A 262 -26.00 20.66 1.94
N LEU A 263 -25.86 21.73 1.16
CA LEU A 263 -26.22 23.09 1.57
C LEU A 263 -27.71 23.33 1.29
N SER A 264 -28.54 22.97 2.26
CA SER A 264 -29.96 23.37 2.32
C SER A 264 -30.09 24.90 2.53
N PRO A 265 -31.13 25.55 1.98
CA PRO A 265 -31.18 27.00 1.76
C PRO A 265 -31.65 27.80 2.99
N GLU A 266 -30.77 28.05 3.96
CA GLU A 266 -31.08 28.93 5.09
C GLU A 266 -30.06 30.05 5.37
N THR A 267 -29.26 30.47 4.38
CA THR A 267 -28.40 31.67 4.56
C THR A 267 -28.49 32.67 3.42
N LEU A 268 -29.71 32.84 2.87
CA LEU A 268 -30.07 33.98 2.03
C LEU A 268 -31.42 34.56 2.48
N LYS A 269 -31.39 35.29 3.60
CA LYS A 269 -32.21 36.48 3.88
C LYS A 269 -31.50 37.35 4.90
#